data_AF-A0AAV0CJP8-F1
#
_entry.id   AF-A0AAV0CJP8-F1
#
_cell.length_a   1.000
_cell.length_b   1.000
_cell.length_c   1.000
_cell.angle_alpha   90.00
_cell.angle_beta   90.00
_cell.angle_gamma   90.00
#
_symmetry.space_group_name_H-M   'P 1'
#
loop_
_entity.id
_entity.type
_entity.pdbx_description
1 polymer ?
#
loop_
_entity_poly.entity_id
_entity_poly.type
_entity_poly.pdbx_seq_one_letter_code
_entity_poly.pdbx_strand_id
1 'polypeptide(L)'
;MTKIGVGEQLGGLFYLAMGEPVRINKAASLDSRSLWHARLGHPSPQVMDLLPQISDQLQHDQHSAPCDICHRAKQTRSNFSLSTSRADDVFDLIHCDIWGPYSAN
;
A
#
# COMPACT_ATOMS: atom_id res chain seq x y z
N MET A 1 0.90 32.15 4.12
CA MET A 1 1.29 30.76 4.47
C MET A 1 0.30 30.27 5.51
N THR A 2 -0.57 29.32 5.17
CA THR A 2 -1.66 28.87 6.06
C THR A 2 -1.15 27.77 6.96
N LYS A 3 -1.23 27.99 8.28
CA LYS A 3 -0.87 27.00 9.29
C LYS A 3 -1.89 25.86 9.28
N ILE A 4 -1.45 24.64 8.97
CA ILE A 4 -2.32 23.46 8.82
C ILE A 4 -2.45 22.59 10.09
N GLY A 5 -1.71 22.91 11.16
CA GLY A 5 -1.80 22.19 12.43
C GLY A 5 -0.80 22.68 13.48
N VAL A 6 -0.97 22.22 14.72
CA VAL A 6 -0.01 22.33 15.83
C VAL A 6 0.16 20.94 16.43
N GLY A 7 1.41 20.51 16.61
CA GLY A 7 1.73 19.29 17.34
C GLY A 7 2.51 19.62 18.62
N GLU A 8 2.21 18.92 19.70
CA GLU A 8 2.96 18.99 20.96
C GLU A 8 3.89 17.77 21.06
N GLN A 9 5.15 17.99 21.44
CA GLN A 9 6.13 16.92 21.60
C GLN A 9 6.18 16.47 23.06
N LEU A 10 5.94 15.19 23.32
CA LEU A 10 6.10 14.57 24.64
C LEU A 10 6.92 13.29 24.52
N GLY A 11 8.05 13.23 25.23
CA GLY A 11 8.89 12.02 25.28
C GLY A 11 9.43 11.54 23.92
N GLY A 12 9.53 12.43 22.92
CA GLY A 12 9.94 12.07 21.55
C GLY A 12 8.79 11.71 20.60
N LEU A 13 7.55 11.68 21.08
CA LEU A 13 6.35 11.50 20.27
C LEU A 13 5.67 12.85 20.00
N PHE A 14 5.21 13.09 18.77
CA PHE A 14 4.43 14.27 18.42
C PHE A 14 2.94 13.95 18.46
N TYR A 15 2.20 14.65 19.30
CA TYR A 15 0.75 14.56 19.42
C TYR A 15 0.11 15.71 18.65
N LEU A 16 -0.91 15.42 17.85
CA LEU A 16 -1.77 16.48 17.33
C LEU A 16 -2.57 17.05 18.50
N ALA A 17 -2.30 18.31 18.85
CA ALA A 17 -3.10 19.02 19.83
C ALA A 17 -4.49 19.22 19.23
N MET A 18 -5.44 18.37 19.64
CA MET A 18 -6.83 18.49 19.26
C MET A 18 -7.39 19.76 19.93
N GLY A 19 -7.27 20.89 19.25
CA GLY A 19 -7.95 22.13 19.65
C GLY A 19 -9.47 21.97 19.59
N GLU A 20 -10.19 22.95 20.13
CA GLU A 20 -11.66 23.07 20.07
C GLU A 20 -12.21 22.60 18.72
N PRO A 21 -13.32 21.84 18.69
CA PRO A 21 -13.84 21.22 17.48
C PRO A 21 -14.04 22.27 16.37
N VAL A 22 -13.09 22.30 15.44
CA VAL A 22 -13.15 23.16 14.27
C VAL A 22 -14.32 22.68 13.42
N ARG A 23 -15.15 23.59 12.92
CA ARG A 23 -16.25 23.26 12.00
C ARG A 23 -15.68 22.53 10.78
N ILE A 24 -15.82 21.20 10.76
CA ILE A 24 -15.42 20.37 9.62
C ILE A 24 -16.51 20.51 8.57
N ASN A 25 -16.19 21.16 7.46
CA ASN A 25 -17.05 21.12 6.28
C ASN A 25 -16.99 19.69 5.72
N LYS A 26 -17.99 18.87 6.05
CA LYS A 26 -18.15 17.56 5.42
C LYS A 26 -18.60 17.82 3.98
N ALA A 27 -17.68 17.65 3.03
CA ALA A 27 -18.06 17.61 1.63
C ALA A 27 -19.07 16.46 1.44
N ALA A 28 -20.25 16.76 0.93
CA ALA A 28 -21.27 15.78 0.63
C ALA A 28 -20.93 15.05 -0.68
N SER A 29 -19.76 14.41 -0.75
CA SER A 29 -19.53 13.33 -1.71
C SER A 29 -20.00 12.04 -1.05
N LEU A 30 -20.83 11.28 -1.75
CA LEU A 30 -20.98 9.85 -1.47
C LEU A 30 -19.61 9.23 -1.75
N ASP A 31 -18.77 9.14 -0.73
CA ASP A 31 -17.43 8.57 -0.86
C ASP A 31 -17.55 7.09 -1.19
N SER A 32 -17.43 6.74 -2.47
CA SER A 32 -17.62 5.37 -2.96
C SER A 32 -16.61 4.39 -2.34
N ARG A 33 -16.97 3.10 -2.31
CA ARG A 33 -16.08 2.03 -1.81
C ARG A 33 -14.75 2.02 -2.57
N SER A 34 -14.80 2.34 -3.87
CA SER A 34 -13.62 2.46 -4.74
C SER A 34 -12.68 3.61 -4.34
N LEU A 35 -13.21 4.74 -3.87
CA LEU A 35 -12.40 5.87 -3.40
C LEU A 35 -11.64 5.51 -2.11
N TRP A 36 -12.33 4.89 -1.16
CA TRP A 36 -11.70 4.42 0.08
C TRP A 36 -10.71 3.29 -0.16
N HIS A 37 -11.01 2.37 -1.07
CA HIS A 37 -10.09 1.34 -1.51
C HIS A 37 -8.77 1.94 -2.03
N ALA A 38 -8.83 3.00 -2.85
CA ALA A 38 -7.64 3.70 -3.33
C ALA A 38 -6.89 4.44 -2.19
N ARG A 39 -7.61 5.20 -1.34
CA ARG A 39 -7.02 5.97 -0.23
C ARG A 39 -6.30 5.10 0.81
N LEU A 40 -6.79 3.88 1.04
CA LEU A 40 -6.24 2.94 2.01
C LEU A 40 -5.14 2.03 1.44
N GLY A 41 -4.71 2.27 0.20
CA GLY A 41 -3.62 1.50 -0.40
C GLY A 41 -4.05 0.14 -0.93
N HIS A 42 -5.22 0.06 -1.55
CA HIS A 42 -5.72 -1.14 -2.23
C HIS A 42 -5.84 -2.40 -1.34
N PRO A 43 -6.45 -2.28 -0.14
CA PRO A 43 -6.67 -3.43 0.74
C PRO A 43 -7.60 -4.45 0.09
N SER A 44 -7.54 -5.70 0.56
CA SER A 44 -8.43 -6.76 0.07
C SER A 44 -9.89 -6.43 0.38
N PRO A 45 -10.85 -6.99 -0.38
CA PRO A 45 -12.28 -6.80 -0.10
C PRO A 45 -12.65 -7.17 1.34
N GLN A 46 -12.08 -8.24 1.88
CA GLN A 46 -12.29 -8.69 3.26
C GLN A 46 -11.86 -7.63 4.28
N VAL A 47 -10.72 -6.97 4.06
CA VAL A 47 -10.24 -5.90 4.94
C VAL A 47 -11.15 -4.68 4.85
N MET A 48 -11.68 -4.38 3.65
CA MET A 48 -12.64 -3.28 3.48
C MET A 48 -13.94 -3.52 4.24
N ASP A 49 -14.40 -4.77 4.34
CA ASP A 49 -15.64 -5.14 5.03
C ASP A 49 -15.52 -5.05 6.55
N LEU A 50 -14.30 -5.15 7.09
CA LEU A 50 -14.00 -4.95 8.51
C LEU A 50 -14.01 -3.48 8.95
N LEU A 51 -14.08 -2.53 8.02
CA LEU A 51 -14.04 -1.10 8.32
C LEU A 51 -15.47 -0.55 8.46
N PRO A 52 -15.97 -0.30 9.69
CA PRO A 52 -17.40 -0.05 9.93
C PRO A 52 -17.91 1.19 9.20
N GLN A 53 -17.10 2.25 9.16
CA GLN A 53 -17.46 3.53 8.52
C GLN A 53 -17.57 3.43 6.99
N ILE A 54 -16.97 2.41 6.38
CA ILE A 54 -16.95 2.19 4.93
C ILE A 54 -17.97 1.11 4.56
N SER A 55 -18.07 0.07 5.39
CA SER A 55 -18.98 -1.07 5.22
C SER A 55 -20.46 -0.65 5.32
N ASP A 56 -20.83 0.16 6.32
CA ASP A 56 -22.24 0.53 6.55
C ASP A 56 -22.76 1.60 5.58
N GLN A 57 -21.90 2.50 5.08
CA GLN A 57 -22.33 3.58 4.19
C GLN A 57 -22.40 3.17 2.71
N LEU A 58 -21.75 2.07 2.32
CA LEU A 58 -21.42 1.77 0.91
C LEU A 58 -21.88 0.39 0.46
N GLN A 59 -22.84 -0.20 1.18
CA GLN A 59 -23.48 -1.48 0.85
C GLN A 59 -24.09 -1.52 -0.56
N HIS A 60 -24.24 -0.37 -1.23
CA HIS A 60 -24.80 -0.29 -2.59
C HIS A 60 -23.80 -0.67 -3.69
N ASP A 61 -22.50 -0.69 -3.40
CA ASP A 61 -21.43 -0.87 -4.39
C ASP A 61 -20.71 -2.22 -4.23
N GLN A 62 -21.48 -3.30 -3.97
CA GLN A 62 -20.94 -4.66 -3.81
C GLN A 62 -20.22 -5.18 -5.06
N HIS A 63 -20.51 -4.59 -6.22
CA HIS A 63 -19.78 -4.81 -7.48
C HIS A 63 -18.86 -3.63 -7.78
N SER A 64 -17.86 -3.38 -6.92
CA SER A 64 -16.74 -2.52 -7.35
C SER A 64 -16.10 -3.18 -8.56
N ALA A 65 -16.09 -2.48 -9.71
CA ALA A 65 -15.40 -2.93 -10.91
C ALA A 65 -13.96 -3.38 -10.56
N PRO A 66 -13.40 -4.36 -11.29
CA PRO A 66 -12.06 -4.83 -11.01
C PRO A 66 -11.07 -3.67 -11.01
N CYS A 67 -10.27 -3.55 -9.95
CA CYS A 67 -9.30 -2.47 -9.84
C CYS A 67 -8.05 -2.81 -10.66
N ASP A 68 -7.80 -2.07 -11.73
CA ASP A 68 -6.64 -2.27 -12.61
C ASP A 68 -5.30 -2.21 -11.86
N ILE A 69 -5.20 -1.33 -10.85
CA ILE A 69 -4.00 -1.19 -10.02
C ILE A 69 -3.78 -2.48 -9.22
N CYS A 70 -4.83 -3.02 -8.59
CA CYS A 70 -4.75 -4.29 -7.87
C CYS A 70 -4.30 -5.43 -8.77
N HIS A 71 -4.87 -5.53 -9.99
CA HIS A 71 -4.49 -6.57 -10.93
C HIS A 71 -3.00 -6.49 -11.27
N ARG A 72 -2.50 -5.31 -11.62
CA ARG A 72 -1.10 -5.12 -11.99
C ARG A 72 -0.14 -5.32 -10.82
N ALA A 73 -0.53 -4.85 -9.62
CA ALA A 73 0.31 -4.92 -8.43
C ALA A 73 0.35 -6.33 -7.79
N LYS A 74 -0.78 -7.06 -7.85
CA LYS A 74 -0.90 -8.41 -7.26
C LYS A 74 -0.65 -9.53 -8.28
N GLN A 75 -0.39 -9.19 -9.55
CA GLN A 75 0.00 -10.17 -10.54
C GLN A 75 1.35 -10.76 -10.14
N THR A 76 1.31 -11.96 -9.56
CA THR A 76 2.49 -12.77 -9.34
C THR A 76 3.03 -13.20 -10.70
N ARG A 77 4.34 -13.09 -10.90
CA ARG A 77 4.97 -13.68 -12.08
C ARG A 77 4.63 -15.18 -12.08
N SER A 78 4.28 -15.71 -13.24
CA SER A 78 4.18 -17.16 -13.42
C SER A 78 5.48 -17.83 -12.97
N ASN A 79 5.41 -19.10 -12.59
CA ASN A 79 6.60 -19.87 -12.27
C ASN A 79 7.64 -19.71 -13.38
N PHE A 80 8.89 -19.49 -12.98
CA PHE A 80 10.00 -19.54 -13.91
C PHE A 80 10.07 -20.94 -14.50
N SER A 81 10.35 -21.03 -15.81
CA SER A 81 10.67 -22.31 -16.43
C SER A 81 11.88 -22.92 -15.73
N LEU A 82 11.90 -24.24 -15.62
CA LEU A 82 13.07 -24.94 -15.10
C LEU A 82 14.30 -24.59 -15.93
N SER A 83 15.37 -24.13 -15.27
CA SER A 83 16.64 -23.89 -15.95
C SER A 83 17.27 -25.23 -16.34
N THR A 84 17.66 -25.37 -17.60
CA THR A 84 18.50 -26.48 -18.08
C THR A 84 19.98 -26.16 -18.02
N SER A 85 20.36 -24.92 -17.71
CA SER A 85 21.75 -24.48 -17.60
C SER A 85 22.41 -25.15 -16.40
N ARG A 86 23.24 -26.16 -16.65
CA ARG A 86 24.07 -26.87 -15.68
C ARG A 86 25.43 -27.17 -16.30
N ALA A 87 26.47 -27.32 -15.48
CA ALA A 87 27.74 -27.86 -15.92
C ALA A 87 27.62 -29.39 -16.07
N ASP A 88 28.24 -29.95 -17.10
CA ASP A 88 28.31 -31.40 -17.31
C ASP A 88 29.61 -31.97 -16.73
N ASP A 89 30.72 -31.24 -16.85
CA ASP A 89 32.02 -31.56 -16.28
C ASP A 89 32.57 -30.47 -15.33
N VAL A 90 33.67 -30.80 -14.66
CA VAL A 90 34.33 -29.90 -13.71
C VAL A 90 34.90 -28.70 -14.47
N PHE A 91 34.56 -27.50 -14.02
CA PHE A 91 34.97 -26.20 -14.58
C PHE A 91 34.31 -25.79 -15.92
N ASP A 92 33.27 -26.48 -16.38
CA ASP A 92 32.52 -26.09 -17.60
C ASP A 92 31.76 -24.76 -17.46
N LEU A 93 31.32 -24.43 -16.24
CA LEU A 93 30.55 -23.23 -15.96
C LEU A 93 31.06 -22.55 -14.68
N ILE A 94 31.46 -21.28 -14.80
CA ILE A 94 31.86 -20.44 -13.68
C ILE A 94 30.83 -19.32 -13.55
N HIS A 95 30.16 -19.23 -12.39
CA HIS A 95 29.33 -18.09 -12.04
C HIS A 95 30.14 -17.08 -11.24
N CYS A 96 30.28 -15.88 -11.81
CA CYS A 96 30.87 -14.73 -11.15
C CYS A 96 29.78 -13.67 -10.97
N ASP A 97 29.63 -13.16 -9.76
CA ASP A 97 28.76 -12.03 -9.46
C ASP A 97 29.60 -10.92 -8.79
N ILE A 98 29.23 -9.67 -9.03
CA ILE A 98 29.83 -8.51 -8.38
C ILE A 98 28.98 -8.13 -7.19
N TRP A 99 29.57 -8.07 -6.00
CA TRP A 99 28.87 -7.47 -4.87
C TRP A 99 28.72 -5.96 -5.06
N GLY A 100 27.56 -5.45 -4.64
CA GLY A 100 27.27 -4.01 -4.61
C GLY A 100 28.26 -3.24 -3.74
N PRO A 101 28.25 -1.89 -3.79
CA PRO A 101 29.24 -1.05 -3.13
C PRO A 101 29.35 -1.41 -1.64
N TYR A 102 30.55 -1.85 -1.25
CA TYR A 102 30.90 -2.07 0.15
C TYR A 102 31.33 -0.73 0.75
N SER A 103 30.63 -0.27 1.78
CA SER A 103 31.02 0.91 2.53
C SER A 103 32.33 0.63 3.27
N ALA A 104 33.43 1.19 2.78
CA ALA A 104 34.66 1.32 3.55
C ALA A 104 34.54 2.58 4.41
N ASN A 105 34.64 2.41 5.74
CA ASN A 105 34.74 3.52 6.69
C ASN A 105 36.01 4.34 6.44
#